data_AF-A0A1G9DLC1-F1
#
_entry.id   AF-A0A1G9DLC1-F1
#
_cell.length_a   1.000
_cell.length_b   1.000
_cell.length_c   1.000
_cell.angle_alpha   90.00
_cell.angle_beta   90.00
_cell.angle_gamma   90.00
#
_symmetry.space_group_name_H-M   'P 1'
#
loop_
_entity.id
_entity.type
_entity.pdbx_description
1 polymer ?
#
loop_
_entity_poly.entity_id
_entity_poly.type
_entity_poly.pdbx_seq_one_letter_code
_entity_poly.pdbx_strand_id
1 'polypeptide(L)' 'MHFDLAHALISGVLIFVVMIGMNKAGLYIPHKDGGPRWSWPLFFGIGAAVFILNLVWP' A
#
# COMPACT_ATOMS: atom_id res chain seq x y z
N MET A 1 6.58 -11.95 19.46
CA MET A 1 5.47 -10.97 19.60
C MET A 1 5.95 -9.59 20.05
N HIS A 2 7.23 -9.23 19.89
CA HIS A 2 7.59 -7.82 19.80
C HIS A 2 7.23 -7.37 18.38
N PHE A 3 6.00 -6.90 18.18
CA PHE A 3 5.70 -6.08 17.02
C PHE A 3 6.61 -4.86 17.14
N ASP A 4 7.68 -4.84 16.36
CA ASP A 4 8.58 -3.69 16.34
C ASP A 4 7.75 -2.51 15.84
N LEU A 5 7.54 -1.52 16.70
CA LEU A 5 6.75 -0.33 16.38
C LEU A 5 7.27 0.30 15.08
N ALA A 6 8.57 0.18 14.80
CA ALA A 6 9.18 0.63 13.55
C ALA A 6 8.62 -0.14 12.35
N HIS A 7 8.41 -1.46 12.46
CA HIS A 7 7.86 -2.29 11.38
C HIS A 7 6.44 -1.88 11.00
N ALA A 8 5.60 -1.64 12.01
CA ALA A 8 4.24 -1.17 11.81
C ALA A 8 4.22 0.23 11.20
N LEU A 9 5.09 1.12 11.67
CA LEU A 9 5.23 2.48 11.14
C LEU A 9 5.67 2.46 9.67
N ILE A 10 6.72 1.70 9.34
CA ILE A 10 7.25 1.56 7.98
C ILE A 10 6.18 0.97 7.06
N SER A 11 5.48 -0.07 7.51
CA SER A 11 4.39 -0.69 6.74
C SER A 11 3.27 0.32 6.43
N GLY A 12 2.86 1.11 7.42
CA GLY A 12 1.87 2.16 7.23
C GLY A 12 2.31 3.22 6.22
N VAL A 13 3.52 3.74 6.36
CA VAL A 13 4.10 4.71 5.41
C VAL A 13 4.18 4.10 4.00
N LEU A 14 4.60 2.85 3.89
CA LEU A 14 4.72 2.15 2.61
C LEU A 14 3.37 2.05 1.89
N ILE A 15 2.30 1.72 2.61
CA ILE A 15 0.94 1.68 2.06
C ILE A 15 0.56 3.05 1.49
N PHE A 16 0.78 4.14 2.24
CA PHE A 16 0.50 5.49 1.73
C PHE A 16 1.29 5.84 0.48
N VAL A 17 2.59 5.51 0.44
CA VAL A 17 3.45 5.74 -0.73
C VAL A 17 2.92 4.97 -1.94
N VAL A 18 2.53 3.71 -1.77
CA VAL A 18 1.94 2.89 -2.85
C VAL A 18 0.64 3.51 -3.33
N MET A 19 -0.26 3.91 -2.43
CA MET A 19 -1.52 4.56 -2.83
C MET A 19 -1.28 5.83 -3.64
N ILE A 20 -0.32 6.67 -3.22
CA ILE A 20 0.04 7.90 -3.94
C ILE A 20 0.68 7.57 -5.29
N GLY A 21 1.61 6.62 -5.34
CA GLY A 21 2.27 6.19 -6.56
C GLY A 21 1.29 5.64 -7.60
N MET A 22 0.36 4.80 -7.15
CA MET A 22 -0.69 4.24 -8.02
C MET A 22 -1.68 5.29 -8.50
N ASN A 23 -2.01 6.28 -7.66
CA ASN A 23 -2.83 7.42 -8.08
C ASN A 23 -2.14 8.22 -9.17
N LYS A 24 -0.86 8.58 -8.97
CA LYS A 24 -0.06 9.30 -9.97
C LYS A 24 0.15 8.53 -11.26
N ALA A 25 0.22 7.20 -11.19
CA ALA A 25 0.34 6.32 -12.36
C ALA A 25 -1.00 6.14 -13.11
N GLY A 26 -2.11 6.67 -12.61
CA GLY A 26 -3.45 6.48 -13.19
C GLY A 26 -4.00 5.06 -13.00
N LEU A 27 -3.33 4.22 -12.21
CA LEU A 27 -3.73 2.84 -11.91
C LEU A 27 -4.76 2.75 -10.77
N TYR A 28 -4.97 3.85 -10.07
CA TYR A 28 -5.92 3.98 -8.98
C TYR A 28 -6.56 5.36 -9.01
N ILE A 29 -7.87 5.42 -8.88
CA ILE A 29 -8.62 6.66 -8.69
C ILE A 29 -9.21 6.61 -7.28
N PRO A 30 -8.92 7.60 -6.41
CA PRO A 30 -9.52 7.66 -5.09
C PRO A 30 -11.04 7.69 -5.16
N HIS A 31 -11.70 7.02 -4.22
CA HIS A 31 -13.16 6.99 -4.18
C HIS A 31 -13.79 8.39 -4.09
N LYS A 32 -13.13 9.31 -3.38
CA LYS A 32 -13.53 10.73 -3.28
C LYS A 32 -13.59 11.45 -4.63
N ASP A 33 -12.85 10.97 -5.63
CA ASP A 33 -12.74 11.55 -6.96
C ASP A 33 -13.63 10.79 -7.98
N GLY A 34 -14.58 9.98 -7.49
CA GLY A 34 -15.48 9.16 -8.32
C GLY A 34 -14.94 7.77 -8.65
N GLY A 35 -13.81 7.37 -8.07
CA GLY A 35 -13.24 6.04 -8.23
C GLY A 35 -14.09 4.93 -7.58
N PRO A 36 -13.92 3.66 -7.99
CA PRO A 36 -14.64 2.54 -7.40
C PRO A 36 -14.26 2.34 -5.93
N ARG A 37 -15.22 1.88 -5.12
CA ARG A 37 -15.00 1.60 -3.68
C ARG A 37 -13.96 0.49 -3.46
N TRP A 38 -13.84 -0.42 -4.43
CA TRP A 38 -12.84 -1.49 -4.46
C TRP A 38 -11.98 -1.35 -5.70
N SER A 39 -10.66 -1.42 -5.51
CA SER A 39 -9.68 -1.37 -6.61
C SER A 39 -8.77 -2.59 -6.50
N TRP A 40 -8.95 -3.55 -7.42
CA TRP A 40 -8.04 -4.68 -7.57
C TRP A 40 -6.59 -4.26 -7.79
N PRO A 41 -6.29 -3.25 -8.63
CA PRO A 41 -4.93 -2.73 -8.75
C PRO A 41 -4.35 -2.31 -7.40
N LEU A 42 -5.11 -1.55 -6.60
CA LEU A 42 -4.67 -1.07 -5.29
C LEU A 42 -4.37 -2.24 -4.34
N PHE A 43 -5.24 -3.25 -4.32
CA PHE A 43 -5.08 -4.44 -3.51
C PHE A 43 -3.79 -5.18 -3.86
N PHE A 44 -3.55 -5.46 -5.14
CA PHE A 44 -2.33 -6.12 -5.59
C PHE A 44 -1.07 -5.26 -5.37
N GLY A 45 -1.15 -3.94 -5.57
CA GLY A 45 -0.05 -3.03 -5.32
C GLY A 45 0.37 -3.02 -3.84
N ILE A 46 -0.60 -2.92 -2.93
CA ILE A 46 -0.34 -2.99 -1.48
C ILE A 46 0.18 -4.37 -1.09
N GLY A 47 -0.46 -5.44 -1.58
CA GLY A 47 -0.05 -6.82 -1.30
C GLY A 47 1.39 -7.10 -1.76
N ALA A 48 1.76 -6.67 -2.96
CA ALA A 48 3.12 -6.80 -3.47
C ALA A 48 4.12 -6.00 -2.63
N ALA A 49 3.80 -4.76 -2.26
CA ALA A 49 4.68 -3.93 -1.45
C ALA A 49 4.91 -4.51 -0.04
N VAL A 50 3.84 -4.96 0.62
CA VAL A 50 3.93 -5.61 1.93
C VAL A 50 4.66 -6.95 1.84
N PHE A 51 4.45 -7.72 0.77
CA PHE A 51 5.18 -8.95 0.54
C PHE A 51 6.69 -8.71 0.36
N ILE A 52 7.08 -7.71 -0.45
CA ILE A 52 8.48 -7.32 -0.62
C ILE A 52 9.07 -6.85 0.71
N LEU A 53 8.33 -6.05 1.48
CA LEU A 53 8.77 -5.60 2.80
C LEU A 53 9.05 -6.79 3.72
N ASN A 54 8.13 -7.76 3.78
CA ASN A 54 8.30 -8.99 4.56
C ASN A 54 9.44 -9.88 4.04
N LEU A 55 9.76 -9.81 2.74
CA LEU A 55 10.86 -10.57 2.16
C LEU A 55 12.22 -10.01 2.58
N VAL A 56 12.34 -8.68 2.64
CA VAL A 56 13.56 -7.97 3.03
C VAL A 56 13.73 -7.95 4.55
N TRP A 57 12.62 -7.78 5.27
CA TRP A 57 12.59 -7.68 6.71
C TRP A 57 11.30 -8.36 7.25
N PRO A 58 11.37 -9.66 7.56
CA PRO A 58 10.26 -10.42 8.13
C PRO A 58 9.97 -10.08 9.60
#